data_AF-A0A1I0HYW9-F1
#
_entry.id   AF-A0A1I0HYW9-F1
#
_cell.length_a   1.000
_cell.length_b   1.000
_cell.length_c   1.000
_cell.angle_alpha   90.00
_cell.angle_beta   90.00
_cell.angle_gamma   90.00
#
_symmetry.space_group_name_H-M   'P 1'
#
loop_
_entity.id
_entity.type
_entity.pdbx_description
1 polymer ?
#
loop_
_entity_poly.entity_id
_entity_poly.type
_entity_poly.pdbx_seq_one_letter_code
_entity_poly.pdbx_strand_id
1 'polypeptide(L)'
;MRVDGVQFIPAQVQAHPGSWYILNALHTRRCIHDARCEGVQYWKPEDGRPDKLGEYRAVYGLRIDPAKVGDARIFRPWGWRAALIISEDLKQALESSGLTGTRFTEV
;
A
#
# COMPACT_ATOMS: atom_id res chain seq x y z
N MET A 1 -0.13 3.23 20.88
CA MET A 1 0.32 3.55 19.51
C MET A 1 -0.79 4.31 18.81
N ARG A 2 -0.51 5.46 18.19
CA ARG A 2 -1.50 6.21 17.38
C ARG A 2 -1.10 6.05 15.91
N VAL A 3 -2.05 5.57 15.10
CA VAL A 3 -1.89 5.45 13.65
C VAL A 3 -2.75 6.52 13.02
N ASP A 4 -2.13 7.57 12.50
CA ASP A 4 -2.82 8.60 11.73
C ASP A 4 -2.90 8.20 10.24
N GLY A 5 -3.71 8.91 9.46
CA GLY A 5 -3.80 8.67 8.01
C GLY A 5 -4.62 7.44 7.62
N VAL A 6 -5.50 6.96 8.51
CA VAL A 6 -6.42 5.86 8.26
C VAL A 6 -7.86 6.29 8.53
N GLN A 7 -8.78 5.84 7.68
CA GLN A 7 -10.22 5.94 7.88
C GLN A 7 -10.83 4.54 7.80
N PHE A 8 -11.79 4.25 8.69
CA PHE A 8 -12.59 3.04 8.64
C PHE A 8 -13.99 3.39 8.13
N ILE A 9 -14.35 2.82 6.98
CA ILE A 9 -15.66 3.04 6.35
C ILE A 9 -16.51 1.80 6.62
N PRO A 10 -17.64 1.90 7.35
CA PRO A 10 -18.51 0.75 7.59
C PRO A 10 -18.97 0.09 6.28
N ALA A 11 -18.97 -1.23 6.25
CA ALA A 11 -19.39 -2.01 5.09
C ALA A 11 -20.16 -3.26 5.51
N GLN A 12 -21.00 -3.77 4.62
CA GLN A 12 -21.62 -5.08 4.74
C GLN A 12 -20.88 -6.05 3.82
N VAL A 13 -20.48 -7.20 4.35
CA VAL A 13 -19.86 -8.27 3.57
C VAL A 13 -20.90 -9.35 3.37
N GLN A 14 -21.28 -9.60 2.11
CA GLN A 14 -22.29 -10.60 1.78
C GLN A 14 -21.87 -11.98 2.34
N ALA A 15 -22.84 -12.70 2.91
CA ALA A 15 -22.66 -13.99 3.59
C ALA A 15 -21.76 -13.97 4.85
N HIS A 16 -21.29 -12.80 5.31
CA HIS A 16 -20.45 -12.68 6.50
C HIS A 16 -21.09 -11.68 7.48
N PRO A 17 -21.97 -12.13 8.39
CA PRO A 17 -22.58 -11.25 9.38
C PRO A 17 -21.52 -10.69 10.34
N GLY A 18 -21.65 -9.43 10.74
CA GLY A 18 -20.72 -8.77 11.67
C GLY A 18 -20.45 -7.30 11.33
N SER A 19 -19.63 -6.65 12.15
CA SER A 19 -19.15 -5.29 11.90
C SER A 19 -17.91 -5.33 11.02
N TRP A 20 -18.07 -4.95 9.76
CA TRP A 20 -16.98 -4.89 8.79
C TRP A 20 -16.67 -3.45 8.41
N TYR A 21 -15.40 -3.20 8.11
CA TYR A 21 -14.92 -1.89 7.72
C TYR A 21 -13.94 -2.03 6.57
N ILE A 22 -14.05 -1.13 5.59
CA ILE A 22 -13.00 -0.89 4.61
C ILE A 22 -11.96 0.01 5.27
N LEU A 23 -10.72 -0.46 5.34
CA LEU A 23 -9.57 0.35 5.73
C LEU A 23 -9.14 1.20 4.53
N ASN A 24 -9.30 2.51 4.66
CA ASN A 24 -8.86 3.49 3.67
C ASN A 24 -7.60 4.21 4.19
N ALA A 25 -6.45 4.00 3.53
CA ALA A 25 -5.23 4.75 3.79
C ALA A 25 -5.29 6.09 3.04
N LEU A 26 -5.17 7.18 3.79
CA LEU A 26 -5.39 8.54 3.29
C LEU A 26 -4.14 9.15 2.65
N HIS A 27 -2.97 8.56 2.91
CA HIS A 27 -1.70 9.09 2.43
C HIS A 27 -1.16 8.29 1.25
N THR A 28 -0.72 9.04 0.24
CA THR A 28 0.02 8.52 -0.90
C THR A 28 1.43 9.12 -0.89
N ARG A 29 2.47 8.31 -1.17
CA ARG A 29 3.88 8.73 -1.13
C ARG A 29 4.62 8.33 -2.40
N ARG A 30 5.38 9.26 -3.00
CA ARG A 30 6.28 8.99 -4.14
C ARG A 30 7.62 8.45 -3.63
N CYS A 31 7.60 7.22 -3.10
CA CYS A 31 8.75 6.64 -2.39
C CYS A 31 9.31 5.37 -3.04
N ILE A 32 8.74 4.87 -4.14
CA ILE A 32 9.33 3.71 -4.84
C ILE A 32 10.72 4.10 -5.34
N HIS A 33 11.70 3.24 -5.07
CA HIS A 33 13.08 3.43 -5.46
C HIS A 33 13.38 2.58 -6.70
N ASP A 34 12.99 3.06 -7.87
CA ASP A 34 12.99 2.30 -9.13
C ASP A 34 14.29 1.54 -9.40
N ALA A 35 15.44 2.19 -9.21
CA ALA A 35 16.76 1.59 -9.44
C ALA A 35 17.13 0.44 -8.48
N ARG A 36 16.39 0.27 -7.39
CA ARG A 36 16.59 -0.81 -6.41
C ARG A 36 15.53 -1.90 -6.51
N CYS A 37 14.44 -1.66 -7.23
CA CYS A 37 13.47 -2.69 -7.56
C CYS A 37 14.12 -3.71 -8.52
N GLU A 38 13.62 -4.94 -8.52
CA GLU A 38 14.05 -5.97 -9.50
C GLU A 38 13.63 -5.59 -10.92
N GLY A 39 12.53 -4.84 -11.06
CA GLY A 39 12.12 -4.24 -12.32
C GLY A 39 10.90 -3.35 -12.17
N VAL A 40 10.82 -2.31 -13.00
CA VAL A 40 9.64 -1.45 -13.10
C VAL A 40 9.20 -1.31 -14.55
N GLN A 41 7.89 -1.26 -14.75
CA GLN A 41 7.28 -0.95 -16.04
C GLN A 41 6.31 0.20 -15.85
N TYR A 42 6.25 1.10 -16.82
CA TYR A 42 5.30 2.21 -16.85
C TYR A 42 4.28 1.99 -17.95
N TRP A 43 3.10 2.56 -17.77
CA TRP A 43 2.16 2.72 -18.86
C TRP A 43 2.73 3.68 -19.89
N LYS A 44 2.73 3.24 -21.15
CA LYS A 44 3.19 4.04 -22.30
C LYS A 44 2.01 4.49 -23.15
N PRO A 45 2.18 5.49 -24.04
CA PRO A 45 1.11 5.92 -24.94
C PRO A 45 0.53 4.77 -25.77
N GLU A 46 1.39 3.85 -26.20
CA GLU A 46 1.03 2.67 -27.01
C GLU A 46 0.10 1.68 -26.28
N ASP A 47 0.02 1.72 -24.95
CA ASP A 47 -0.82 0.82 -24.16
C ASP A 47 -2.31 1.24 -24.14
N GLY A 48 -2.66 2.38 -24.74
CA GLY A 48 -4.06 2.83 -24.85
C GLY A 48 -4.71 3.21 -23.52
N ARG A 49 -3.91 3.55 -22.50
CA ARG A 49 -4.35 3.92 -21.14
C ARG A 49 -3.90 5.34 -20.77
N PRO A 50 -4.51 6.38 -21.36
CA PRO A 50 -4.12 7.76 -21.11
C PRO A 50 -4.34 8.17 -19.64
N ASP A 51 -5.32 7.55 -18.96
CA ASP A 51 -5.62 7.76 -17.53
C ASP A 51 -4.50 7.28 -16.59
N LYS A 52 -3.57 6.46 -17.09
CA LYS A 52 -2.47 5.87 -16.32
C LYS A 52 -1.09 6.24 -16.84
N LEU A 53 -1.01 7.08 -17.88
CA LEU A 53 0.25 7.41 -18.55
C LEU A 53 1.26 7.96 -17.53
N GLY A 54 2.45 7.35 -17.49
CA GLY A 54 3.51 7.71 -16.53
C GLY A 54 3.35 7.12 -15.12
N GLU A 55 2.26 6.40 -14.83
CA GLU A 55 2.14 5.58 -13.62
C GLU A 55 2.77 4.19 -13.81
N TYR A 56 2.94 3.45 -12.71
CA TYR A 56 3.46 2.09 -12.78
C TYR A 56 2.42 1.15 -13.38
N ARG A 57 2.87 0.37 -14.36
CA ARG A 57 2.16 -0.79 -14.91
C ARG A 57 2.49 -2.06 -14.14
N ALA A 58 3.76 -2.23 -13.76
CA ALA A 58 4.23 -3.35 -12.94
C ALA A 58 5.44 -2.93 -12.10
N VAL A 59 5.54 -3.47 -10.89
CA VAL A 59 6.69 -3.33 -10.00
C VAL A 59 7.06 -4.72 -9.47
N TYR A 60 8.29 -5.15 -9.76
CA TYR A 60 8.87 -6.42 -9.31
C TYR A 60 9.92 -6.14 -8.23
N GLY A 61 9.94 -6.96 -7.17
CA GLY A 61 10.82 -6.76 -6.02
C GLY A 61 10.75 -5.35 -5.45
N LEU A 62 9.54 -4.90 -5.09
CA LEU A 62 9.28 -3.53 -4.61
C LEU A 62 10.29 -3.10 -3.54
N ARG A 63 11.03 -2.01 -3.83
CA ARG A 63 11.88 -1.31 -2.88
C ARG A 63 11.43 0.13 -2.72
N ILE A 64 11.50 0.64 -1.50
CA ILE A 64 11.19 2.04 -1.19
C ILE A 64 12.44 2.80 -0.74
N ASP A 65 12.39 4.11 -0.89
CA ASP A 65 13.35 5.07 -0.34
C ASP A 65 12.80 5.59 1.01
N PRO A 66 13.36 5.15 2.16
CA PRO A 66 12.86 5.55 3.47
C PRO A 66 12.90 7.06 3.69
N ALA A 67 13.83 7.79 3.05
CA ALA A 67 13.92 9.24 3.16
C ALA A 67 12.69 9.96 2.57
N LYS A 68 11.92 9.29 1.70
CA LYS A 68 10.70 9.82 1.06
C LYS A 68 9.40 9.39 1.75
N VAL A 69 9.48 8.60 2.82
CA VAL A 69 8.30 8.11 3.57
C VAL A 69 7.85 9.14 4.61
N GLY A 70 8.81 9.81 5.25
CA GLY A 70 8.56 10.70 6.38
C GLY A 70 8.20 9.91 7.64
N ASP A 71 7.22 10.40 8.39
CA ASP A 71 6.70 9.81 9.63
C ASP A 71 5.50 8.86 9.42
N ALA A 72 5.11 8.63 8.17
CA ALA A 72 3.93 7.84 7.82
C ALA A 72 4.12 6.35 8.20
N ARG A 73 3.24 5.86 9.08
CA ARG A 73 3.21 4.45 9.48
C ARG A 73 2.32 3.56 8.62
N ILE A 74 1.40 4.16 7.86
CA ILE A 74 0.53 3.47 6.92
C ILE A 74 0.27 4.38 5.71
N PHE A 75 0.53 3.90 4.49
CA PHE A 75 0.33 4.68 3.27
C PHE A 75 0.33 3.78 2.02
N ARG A 76 -0.04 4.36 0.88
CA ARG A 76 0.13 3.72 -0.44
C ARG A 76 1.22 4.39 -1.26
N PRO A 77 2.03 3.64 -2.02
CA PRO A 77 2.94 4.28 -2.96
C PRO A 77 2.15 4.93 -4.10
N TRP A 78 2.62 6.10 -4.53
CA TRP A 78 2.06 6.81 -5.69
C TRP A 78 2.23 5.98 -6.96
N GLY A 79 1.20 5.97 -7.81
CA GLY A 79 1.22 5.25 -9.09
C GLY A 79 1.21 3.73 -8.97
N TRP A 80 1.21 3.14 -7.76
CA TRP A 80 1.17 1.69 -7.54
C TRP A 80 0.23 1.32 -6.38
N ARG A 81 -1.08 1.26 -6.67
CA ARG A 81 -2.11 1.09 -5.63
C ARG A 81 -2.25 -0.34 -5.10
N ALA A 82 -1.54 -1.31 -5.67
CA ALA A 82 -1.61 -2.71 -5.25
C ALA A 82 -1.00 -2.94 -3.85
N ALA A 83 -0.01 -2.13 -3.46
CA ALA A 83 0.63 -2.22 -2.16
C ALA A 83 -0.05 -1.32 -1.11
N LEU A 84 -0.08 -1.80 0.14
CA LEU A 84 -0.31 -1.02 1.35
C LEU A 84 0.95 -1.18 2.20
N ILE A 85 1.68 -0.09 2.43
CA ILE A 85 2.92 -0.12 3.20
C ILE A 85 2.61 0.23 4.64
N ILE A 86 3.16 -0.56 5.56
CA ILE A 86 3.09 -0.31 6.99
C ILE A 86 4.48 -0.30 7.62
N SER A 87 4.64 0.42 8.71
CA SER A 87 5.84 0.35 9.54
C SER A 87 5.97 -1.01 10.25
N GLU A 88 7.20 -1.40 10.58
CA GLU A 88 7.49 -2.67 11.26
C GLU A 88 6.80 -2.77 12.64
N ASP A 89 6.74 -1.68 13.40
CA ASP A 89 6.05 -1.66 14.69
C ASP A 89 4.54 -1.92 14.56
N LEU A 90 3.91 -1.38 13.52
CA LEU A 90 2.51 -1.65 13.20
C LEU A 90 2.31 -3.10 12.75
N LYS A 91 3.22 -3.65 11.95
CA LYS A 91 3.21 -5.07 11.59
C LYS A 91 3.25 -5.96 12.83
N GLN A 92 4.20 -5.72 13.73
CA GLN A 92 4.35 -6.48 14.97
C GLN A 92 3.10 -6.40 15.86
N ALA A 93 2.49 -5.21 15.96
CA ALA A 93 1.23 -5.05 16.67
C ALA A 93 0.09 -5.90 16.05
N LEU A 94 -0.02 -5.92 14.72
CA LEU A 94 -1.03 -6.72 13.99
C LEU A 94 -0.79 -8.23 14.14
N GLU A 95 0.46 -8.68 14.13
CA GLU A 95 0.82 -10.09 14.34
C GLU A 95 0.49 -10.51 15.79
N SER A 96 0.78 -9.65 16.76
CA SER A 96 0.47 -9.93 18.18
C SER A 96 -1.03 -9.91 18.51
N SER A 97 -1.86 -9.28 17.68
CA SER A 97 -3.30 -9.14 17.95
C SER A 97 -4.13 -10.36 17.51
N GLY A 98 -3.50 -11.41 16.97
CA GLY A 98 -4.19 -12.60 16.47
C GLY A 98 -5.01 -12.35 15.19
N LEU A 99 -4.64 -11.33 14.40
CA LEU A 99 -5.31 -11.04 13.14
C LEU A 99 -5.08 -12.18 12.14
N THR A 100 -6.13 -12.60 11.44
CA THR A 100 -6.07 -13.67 10.44
C THR A 100 -6.00 -13.12 9.03
N GLY A 101 -5.49 -13.93 8.08
CA GLY A 101 -5.48 -13.59 6.66
C GLY A 101 -4.45 -12.53 6.23
N THR A 102 -3.52 -12.15 7.11
CA THR A 102 -2.43 -11.23 6.77
C THR A 102 -1.26 -11.97 6.12
N ARG A 103 -0.61 -11.29 5.17
CA ARG A 103 0.70 -11.68 4.62
C ARG A 103 1.54 -10.42 4.47
N PHE A 104 2.73 -10.42 5.06
CA PHE A 104 3.67 -9.32 4.97
C PHE A 104 4.85 -9.72 4.09
N THR A 105 5.32 -8.74 3.31
CA THR A 105 6.55 -8.84 2.50
C THR A 105 7.37 -7.61 2.81
N GLU A 106 8.64 -7.80 3.17
CA GLU A 106 9.58 -6.70 3.39
C GLU A 106 9.89 -5.99 2.06
N VAL A 107 9.99 -4.65 2.10
CA VAL A 107 10.24 -3.79 0.94
C VAL A 107 11.33 -2.79 1.21
#